data_AF-F2JRA9-F1
#
_entry.id   AF-F2JRA9-F1
#
_cell.length_a   1.000
_cell.length_b   1.000
_cell.length_c   1.000
_cell.angle_alpha   90.00
_cell.angle_beta   90.00
_cell.angle_gamma   90.00
#
_symmetry.space_group_name_H-M   'P 1'
#
loop_
_entity.id
_entity.type
_entity.pdbx_description
1 polymer ?
#
loop_
_entity_poly.entity_id
_entity_poly.type
_entity_poly.pdbx_seq_one_letter_code
_entity_poly.pdbx_strand_id
1 'polypeptide(L)' 'MYYNFILSMWVMGRCTEDFVRGQQEKGRITEIEMNVILATPQIQQ' A
#
# COMPACT_ATOMS: atom_id res chain seq x y z
N MET A 1 -11.33 -4.82 1.31
CA MET A 1 -11.00 -5.36 -0.03
C MET A 1 -9.84 -4.59 -0.69
N TYR A 2 -9.89 -3.24 -0.70
CA TYR A 2 -8.80 -2.42 -1.24
C TYR A 2 -7.47 -2.56 -0.48
N TYR A 3 -7.49 -2.63 0.85
CA TYR A 3 -6.29 -2.83 1.67
C TYR A 3 -5.44 -4.03 1.22
N ASN A 4 -6.02 -5.25 1.23
CA ASN A 4 -5.30 -6.46 0.82
C ASN A 4 -4.80 -6.38 -0.62
N PHE A 5 -5.56 -5.78 -1.53
CA PHE A 5 -5.16 -5.60 -2.93
C PHE A 5 -3.93 -4.68 -3.05
N ILE A 6 -3.94 -3.52 -2.37
CA ILE A 6 -2.83 -2.56 -2.38
C ILE A 6 -1.60 -3.17 -1.69
N LEU A 7 -1.79 -3.89 -0.57
CA LEU A 7 -0.73 -4.60 0.11
C LEU A 7 -0.07 -5.65 -0.80
N SER A 8 -0.85 -6.44 -1.53
CA SER A 8 -0.28 -7.39 -2.50
C SER A 8 0.50 -6.69 -3.61
N MET A 9 -0.02 -5.58 -4.16
CA MET A 9 0.72 -4.78 -5.14
C MET A 9 2.04 -4.25 -4.59
N TRP A 10 2.02 -3.76 -3.35
CA TRP A 10 3.19 -3.24 -2.65
C TRP A 10 4.24 -4.32 -2.43
N VAL A 11 3.84 -5.46 -1.85
CA VAL A 11 4.74 -6.60 -1.58
C VAL A 11 5.39 -7.11 -2.88
N MET A 12 4.67 -7.11 -4.00
CA MET A 12 5.21 -7.46 -5.32
C MET A 12 6.07 -6.37 -5.99
N GLY A 13 6.27 -5.22 -5.34
CA GLY A 13 6.99 -4.08 -5.92
C GLY A 13 6.29 -3.44 -7.14
N ARG A 14 4.97 -3.65 -7.28
CA ARG A 14 4.18 -3.16 -8.42
C ARG A 14 3.56 -1.78 -8.19
N CYS A 15 3.80 -1.18 -7.03
CA CYS A 15 3.42 0.20 -6.73
C CYS A 15 4.47 0.90 -5.85
N THR A 16 4.42 2.23 -5.85
CA THR A 16 5.33 3.11 -5.10
C THR A 16 4.66 3.66 -3.85
N GLU A 17 5.44 4.32 -2.98
CA GLU A 17 4.91 4.94 -1.77
C GLU A 17 3.86 6.01 -2.09
N ASP A 18 4.12 6.85 -3.09
CA ASP A 18 3.18 7.88 -3.57
C ASP A 18 1.85 7.29 -4.00
N PHE A 19 1.87 6.10 -4.64
CA PHE A 19 0.65 5.41 -5.02
C PHE A 19 -0.18 5.03 -3.80
N VAL A 20 0.45 4.48 -2.76
CA VAL A 20 -0.22 4.05 -1.52
C VAL A 20 -0.80 5.26 -0.79
N ARG A 21 -0.03 6.35 -0.67
CA ARG A 21 -0.49 7.63 -0.09
C ARG A 21 -1.70 8.19 -0.86
N GLY A 22 -1.65 8.18 -2.18
CA GLY A 22 -2.77 8.60 -3.02
C GLY A 22 -4.02 7.70 -2.89
N GLN A 23 -3.91 6.44 -2.43
CA GLN A 23 -5.09 5.63 -2.13
C GLN A 23 -5.74 6.04 -0.79
N GLN A 24 -4.94 6.48 0.18
CA GLN A 24 -5.44 7.01 1.45
C GLN A 24 -6.17 8.34 1.23
N GLU A 25 -5.62 9.25 0.43
CA GLU A 25 -6.27 10.53 0.08
C GLU A 25 -7.62 10.31 -0.64
N LYS A 26 -7.73 9.22 -1.41
CA LYS A 26 -8.97 8.80 -2.09
C LYS A 26 -9.97 8.09 -1.16
N GLY A 27 -9.65 7.93 0.13
CA GLY A 27 -10.50 7.27 1.12
C GLY A 27 -10.65 5.75 0.90
N ARG A 28 -9.76 5.12 0.13
CA ARG A 28 -9.82 3.67 -0.17
C ARG A 28 -9.22 2.82 0.94
N ILE A 29 -8.30 3.41 1.70
CA ILE A 29 -7.66 2.85 2.89
C ILE A 29 -7.55 3.95 3.94
N THR A 30 -7.50 3.55 5.21
CA THR A 30 -7.25 4.43 6.34
C THR A 30 -5.77 4.80 6.44
N GLU A 31 -5.46 5.83 7.24
CA GLU A 31 -4.08 6.20 7.54
C GLU A 31 -3.32 5.06 8.26
N ILE A 32 -3.99 4.33 9.15
CA ILE A 32 -3.42 3.16 9.85
C ILE A 32 -3.04 2.08 8.83
N GLU A 33 -3.95 1.74 7.93
CA GLU A 33 -3.71 0.74 6.88
C GLU A 33 -2.58 1.17 5.93
N MET A 34 -2.54 2.44 5.52
CA MET A 34 -1.43 2.98 4.72
C MET A 34 -0.09 2.79 5.45
N ASN A 35 -0.02 3.14 6.73
CA ASN A 35 1.20 3.02 7.53
C ASN A 35 1.66 1.56 7.64
N VAL A 36 0.73 0.60 7.77
CA VAL A 36 1.06 -0.83 7.78
C VAL A 36 1.62 -1.28 6.43
N ILE A 37 1.03 -0.84 5.31
CA ILE A 37 1.53 -1.16 3.97
C ILE A 37 2.96 -0.63 3.80
N LEU A 38 3.20 0.65 4.10
CA LEU A 38 4.51 1.28 3.93
C LEU A 38 5.59 0.70 4.86
N ALA A 39 5.20 0.19 6.03
CA ALA A 39 6.10 -0.52 6.94
C ALA A 39 6.41 -1.97 6.49
N THR A 40 5.63 -2.54 5.58
CA THR A 40 5.83 -3.91 5.09
C THR A 40 6.98 -3.93 4.08
N PRO A 41 8.00 -4.80 4.21
CA PRO A 41 9.04 -4.91 3.20
C PRO A 41 8.50 -5.38 1.84
N GLN A 42 8.97 -4.77 0.75
CA GLN A 42 8.72 -5.29 -0.59
C GLN A 42 9.62 -6.51 -0.84
N ILE A 43 9.13 -7.49 -1.59
CA ILE A 43 9.97 -8.60 -2.06
C ILE A 43 10.94 -8.00 -3.10
N GLN A 44 12.16 -7.69 -2.67
CA GLN A 44 13.28 -7.52 -3.60
C GLN A 44 13.56 -8.89 -4.22
N GLN A 45 13.17 -9.06 -5.49
CA GLN A 45 13.74 -10.11 -6.33
C GLN A 45 15.09 -9.68 -6.85
#